data_AF-A0A523UP36-F1
#
_entry.id   AF-A0A523UP36-F1
#
_cell.length_a   1.000
_cell.length_b   1.000
_cell.length_c   1.000
_cell.angle_alpha   90.00
_cell.angle_beta   90.00
_cell.angle_gamma   90.00
#
_symmetry.space_group_name_H-M   'P 1'
#
loop_
_entity.id
_entity.type
_entity.pdbx_description
1 polymer ?
#
loop_
_entity_poly.entity_id
_entity_poly.type
_entity_poly.pdbx_seq_one_letter_code
_entity_poly.pdbx_strand_id
1 'polypeptide(L)' 'MSARRYLEGQHGDKLIELKVRKCWYSTGAIRDVWEIVGIGIIKKGMFSKEQRPFKYQIEAVSGAVMGFEE' A
#
# COMPACT_ATOMS: atom_id res chain seq x y z
N MET A 1 -6.28 -9.08 5.27
CA MET A 1 -6.29 -7.60 5.41
C MET A 1 -6.26 -6.98 4.02
N SER A 2 -6.36 -5.66 3.83
CA SER A 2 -6.23 -5.02 2.50
C SER A 2 -5.15 -3.96 2.55
N ALA A 3 -4.45 -3.69 1.44
CA ALA A 3 -3.41 -2.64 1.37
C ALA A 3 -3.92 -1.29 1.89
N ARG A 4 -5.19 -0.98 1.62
CA ARG A 4 -5.85 0.21 2.14
C ARG A 4 -5.87 0.26 3.67
N ARG A 5 -6.28 -0.82 4.35
CA ARG A 5 -6.29 -0.88 5.81
C ARG A 5 -4.89 -0.79 6.41
N TYR A 6 -3.89 -1.33 5.73
CA TYR A 6 -2.49 -1.22 6.17
C TYR A 6 -1.99 0.23 6.11
N LEU A 7 -2.26 0.93 5.01
CA LEU A 7 -1.96 2.35 4.84
C LEU A 7 -2.74 3.25 5.81
N GLU A 8 -4.02 2.95 6.02
CA GLU A 8 -4.84 3.61 7.05
C GLU A 8 -4.27 3.37 8.45
N GLY A 9 -3.72 2.18 8.74
CA GLY A 9 -3.04 1.91 10.01
C GLY A 9 -1.73 2.69 10.20
N GLN A 10 -0.97 2.93 9.13
CA GLN A 10 0.30 3.67 9.19
C GLN A 10 0.12 5.19 9.29
N HIS A 11 -0.85 5.74 8.57
CA HIS A 11 -1.02 7.20 8.46
C HIS A 11 -2.27 7.72 9.17
N GLY A 12 -3.16 6.84 9.61
CA GLY A 12 -4.41 7.21 10.30
C GLY A 12 -5.30 8.11 9.44
N ASP A 13 -5.83 9.14 10.08
CA ASP A 13 -6.65 10.20 9.51
C ASP A 13 -5.89 11.12 8.53
N LYS A 14 -4.56 10.97 8.42
CA LYS A 14 -3.73 11.74 7.48
C LYS A 14 -3.75 11.16 6.08
N LEU A 15 -4.17 9.91 5.88
CA LEU A 15 -4.30 9.34 4.54
C LEU A 15 -5.53 9.93 3.85
N ILE A 16 -5.30 10.77 2.83
CA ILE A 16 -6.37 11.43 2.08
C ILE A 16 -6.84 10.54 0.94
N GLU A 17 -5.90 9.98 0.18
CA GLU A 17 -6.21 9.23 -1.04
C GLU A 17 -5.15 8.16 -1.31
N LEU A 18 -5.56 7.06 -1.93
CA LEU A 18 -4.69 6.03 -2.46
C LEU A 18 -4.93 5.84 -3.95
N LYS A 19 -3.88 6.02 -4.75
CA LYS A 19 -3.91 5.79 -6.19
C LYS A 19 -3.09 4.54 -6.51
N VAL A 20 -3.77 3.44 -6.77
CA VAL A 20 -3.14 2.23 -7.31
C VAL A 20 -2.80 2.47 -8.77
N ARG A 21 -1.52 2.29 -9.13
CA ARG A 21 -1.04 2.45 -10.52
C ARG A 21 -0.88 1.11 -11.21
N LYS A 22 -0.36 0.11 -10.50
CA LYS A 22 -0.14 -1.24 -11.02
C LYS A 22 -0.49 -2.26 -9.94
N CYS A 23 -1.10 -3.36 -10.36
CA CYS A 23 -1.38 -4.51 -9.53
C CYS A 23 -1.15 -5.76 -10.38
N TRP A 24 -0.32 -6.67 -9.91
CA TRP A 24 -0.09 -7.93 -10.61
C TRP A 24 0.17 -9.08 -9.63
N TYR A 25 -0.16 -10.28 -10.08
CA TYR A 25 0.10 -11.51 -9.34
C TYR A 25 1.52 -11.98 -9.65
N SER A 26 2.26 -12.31 -8.60
CA SER A 26 3.62 -12.84 -8.69
C SER A 26 3.67 -14.19 -7.98
N THR A 27 4.01 -15.23 -8.73
CA THR A 27 4.22 -16.58 -8.20
C THR A 27 5.66 -16.74 -7.78
N GLY A 28 5.92 -16.97 -6.50
CA GLY A 28 7.26 -17.17 -5.97
C GLY A 28 7.48 -18.63 -5.56
N ALA A 29 8.73 -19.09 -5.55
CA ALA A 29 9.08 -20.45 -5.12
C ALA A 29 8.67 -20.77 -3.66
N ILE A 30 8.51 -19.74 -2.82
CA ILE A 30 8.16 -19.86 -1.40
C ILE A 30 6.70 -19.49 -1.15
N ARG A 31 6.14 -18.54 -1.90
CA ARG A 31 4.76 -18.04 -1.73
C ARG A 31 4.34 -17.17 -2.90
N ASP A 32 3.03 -17.13 -3.13
CA ASP A 32 2.41 -16.26 -4.11
C ASP A 32 1.92 -14.95 -3.47
N VAL A 33 2.10 -13.85 -4.19
CA VAL A 33 1.76 -12.51 -3.72
C VAL A 33 1.10 -11.66 -4.80
N TRP A 34 0.24 -10.74 -4.38
CA TRP A 34 -0.14 -9.58 -5.17
C TRP A 34 0.86 -8.46 -4.92
N GLU A 35 1.54 -8.01 -5.96
CA GLU A 35 2.34 -6.79 -5.91
C GLU A 35 1.47 -5.59 -6.30
N ILE A 36 1.43 -4.58 -5.43
CA ILE A 36 0.67 -3.35 -5.65
C ILE A 36 1.63 -2.17 -5.58
N VAL A 37 1.67 -1.39 -6.64
CA VAL A 37 2.44 -0.15 -6.71
C VAL A 37 1.50 1.02 -6.89
N GLY A 38 1.72 2.09 -6.13
CA GLY A 38 0.87 3.26 -6.16
C GLY A 38 1.48 4.49 -5.51
N ILE A 39 0.61 5.46 -5.25
CA ILE A 39 0.94 6.69 -4.54
C ILE A 39 -0.12 6.92 -3.46
N GLY A 40 0.32 7.14 -2.23
CA GLY A 40 -0.51 7.66 -1.14
C GLY A 40 -0.42 9.18 -1.10
N ILE A 41 -1.56 9.84 -0.97
CA ILE A 41 -1.63 11.28 -0.69
C ILE A 41 -1.85 11.45 0.80
N ILE A 42 -0.85 11.99 1.49
CA ILE A 42 -0.81 12.11 2.95
C ILE A 42 -0.90 13.59 3.32
N LYS A 43 -1.71 13.92 4.31
CA LYS A 43 -1.83 15.27 4.87
C LYS A 43 -0.58 15.62 5.68
N LYS A 44 0.08 16.73 5.34
CA LYS A 44 1.23 17.28 6.07
C LYS A 44 0.85 18.66 6.63
N GLY A 45 0.15 18.68 7.75
CA GLY A 45 -0.41 19.91 8.34
C GLY A 45 -1.73 20.36 7.71
N MET A 46 -2.20 21.57 8.02
CA MET A 46 -3.57 21.99 7.70
C MET A 46 -3.81 22.23 6.20
N PHE A 47 -2.79 22.69 5.46
CA PHE A 47 -2.92 23.10 4.05
C PHE A 47 -1.97 22.39 3.08
N SER A 48 -1.10 21.50 3.56
CA SER A 48 -0.12 20.84 2.69
C SER A 48 -0.35 19.33 2.60
N LYS A 49 0.02 18.77 1.45
CA LYS A 49 -0.12 17.34 1.12
C LYS A 49 1.21 16.84 0.60
N GLU A 50 1.52 15.59 0.90
CA GLU A 50 2.68 14.87 0.43
C GLU A 50 2.24 13.68 -0.41
N GLN A 51 2.90 13.48 -1.55
CA GLN A 51 2.71 12.28 -2.37
C GLN A 51 3.83 11.31 -2.06
N ARG A 52 3.47 10.13 -1.56
CA ARG A 52 4.43 9.09 -1.20
C ARG A 52 4.23 7.87 -2.07
N PRO A 53 5.22 7.49 -2.91
CA PRO A 53 5.13 6.24 -3.64
C PRO A 53 5.14 5.09 -2.64
N PHE A 54 4.46 4.00 -2.99
CA PHE A 54 4.51 2.77 -2.20
C PHE A 54 4.57 1.56 -3.12
N LYS A 55 5.22 0.52 -2.62
CA LYS A 55 5.10 -0.84 -3.15
C LYS A 55 4.76 -1.79 -2.01
N TYR A 56 3.66 -2.53 -2.15
CA TYR A 56 3.26 -3.58 -1.21
C TYR A 56 3.29 -4.95 -1.87
N GLN A 57 3.71 -5.94 -1.08
CA GLN A 57 3.49 -7.35 -1.38
C GLN A 57 2.43 -7.89 -0.43
N ILE A 58 1.30 -8.31 -0.99
CA ILE A 58 0.17 -8.86 -0.23
C ILE A 58 0.12 -10.37 -0.46
N GLU A 59 0.08 -11.16 0.59
CA GLU A 59 -0.11 -12.60 0.46
C GLU A 59 -1.46 -12.91 -0.22
N ALA A 60 -1.42 -13.77 -1.24
CA ALA A 60 -2.57 -14.08 -2.08
C ALA A 60 -3.78 -14.65 -1.31
N VAL A 61 -3.54 -15.40 -0.23
CA VAL A 61 -4.57 -16.15 0.48
C VAL A 61 -5.14 -15.34 1.65
N SER A 62 -4.31 -14.84 2.58
CA SER A 62 -4.82 -14.10 3.76
C SER A 62 -5.05 -12.61 3.51
N GLY A 63 -4.50 -12.05 2.43
CA GLY A 63 -4.44 -10.61 2.23
C GLY A 63 -3.54 -9.89 3.24
N ALA A 64 -2.62 -10.59 3.92
CA ALA A 64 -1.66 -9.95 4.80
C ALA A 64 -0.64 -9.14 3.98
N VAL A 65 -0.28 -7.94 4.46
CA VAL A 65 0.84 -7.20 3.88
C VAL A 65 2.12 -7.82 4.45
N MET A 66 2.98 -8.28 3.55
CA MET A 66 4.14 -9.10 3.89
C MET A 66 5.47 -8.38 3.66
N GLY A 67 5.44 -7.25 2.96
CA GLY A 67 6.60 -6.42 2.69
C GLY A 67 6.16 -5.07 2.15
N PHE A 68 6.90 -4.03 2.51
CA PHE A 68 6.71 -2.68 1.99
C PHE A 68 8.04 -2.04 1.62
N GLU A 69 8.02 -1.26 0.55
CA GLU A 69 9.09 -0.34 0.17
C GLU A 69 8.48 1.07 0.12
N GLU A 70 9.08 2.01 0.84
CA GLU A 70 8.66 3.41 1.00
C GLU A 70 9.78 4.38 0.63
#